data_AF-A0A1I4N159-F1
#
_entry.id   AF-A0A1I4N159-F1
#
_cell.length_a   1.000
_cell.length_b   1.000
_cell.length_c   1.000
_cell.angle_alpha   90.00
_cell.angle_beta   90.00
_cell.angle_gamma   90.00
#
_symmetry.space_group_name_H-M   'P 1'
#
loop_
_entity.id
_entity.type
_entity.pdbx_description
1 polymer ?
#
loop_
_entity_poly.entity_id
_entity_poly.type
_entity_poly.pdbx_seq_one_letter_code
_entity_poly.pdbx_strand_id
1 'polypeptide(L)'
;MVDRVEVFRIADQLRALRGDQAVRVSVRRVRDKLRRKGSFSDVGPKLAVWKAARNYQPVIELMELPDALQKRLGDFGKALLDEVQANESRVRDGERANFEVERAAFREMLDEAGMTVDVLEARVVALTAEVERLRKGGATETSESSAEEDTEILRRRDVWERGVGLRTLMARKRDEMVGPDAQEAFWKSVETEVLALLRGRGPMPAGDLLSALPASLLNRGADVEMPLSVGWLRYRLRSMIEAGKPLTEMNGRFVPVEPDPAPLQEVEIRSPPPSLGDAVMWEVRKVLLEHGPMKAAQIRERLPLRVHEAAKRHWKDGLKRLSKDMSERAGRGYYFKSLGDGRYAALEGVEFAGASDAERIA
;
A
#
# COMPACT_ATOMS: atom_id res chain seq x y z
N MET A 1 47.61 10.57 35.89
CA MET A 1 46.42 10.06 35.20
C MET A 1 46.68 10.10 33.69
N VAL A 2 46.52 8.98 33.00
CA VAL A 2 46.75 8.88 31.55
C VAL A 2 45.51 9.35 30.79
N ASP A 3 45.71 10.16 29.75
CA ASP A 3 44.62 10.62 28.89
C ASP A 3 44.04 9.45 28.06
N ARG A 4 42.71 9.37 28.00
CA ARG A 4 41.99 8.35 27.24
C ARG A 4 42.21 8.52 25.74
N VAL A 5 42.22 9.75 25.24
CA VAL A 5 42.38 10.03 23.80
C VAL A 5 43.75 9.59 23.32
N GLU A 6 44.80 9.87 24.10
CA GLU A 6 46.16 9.42 23.78
C GLU A 6 46.27 7.89 23.71
N VAL A 7 45.69 7.16 24.67
CA VAL A 7 45.66 5.67 24.67
C VAL A 7 44.97 5.13 23.42
N PHE A 8 43.83 5.72 23.03
CA PHE A 8 43.06 5.28 21.87
C PHE A 8 43.84 5.50 20.58
N ARG A 9 44.45 6.67 20.41
CA ARG A 9 45.26 7.00 19.24
C ARG A 9 46.46 6.06 19.09
N ILE A 10 47.17 5.78 20.19
CA ILE A 10 48.32 4.87 20.17
C ILE A 10 47.88 3.43 19.84
N ALA A 11 46.75 2.99 20.41
CA ALA A 11 46.18 1.68 20.12
C ALA A 11 45.77 1.55 18.64
N ASP A 12 45.15 2.59 18.06
CA ASP A 12 44.80 2.64 16.64
C ASP A 12 46.06 2.59 15.74
N GLN A 13 47.11 3.32 16.10
CA GLN A 13 48.40 3.27 15.38
C GLN A 13 49.05 1.89 15.41
N LEU A 14 49.01 1.21 16.56
CA LEU A 14 49.53 -0.15 16.68
C LEU A 14 48.70 -1.16 15.89
N ARG A 15 47.38 -0.97 15.84
CA ARG A 15 46.45 -1.81 15.05
C ARG A 15 46.64 -1.63 13.54
N ALA A 16 47.00 -0.42 13.09
CA ALA A 16 47.18 -0.09 11.68
C ALA A 16 48.43 -0.73 11.06
N LEU A 17 49.36 -1.25 11.87
CA LEU A 17 50.52 -2.00 11.37
C LEU A 17 50.07 -3.32 10.74
N ARG A 18 50.62 -3.67 9.57
CA ARG A 18 50.28 -4.85 8.76
C ARG A 18 51.54 -5.67 8.42
N GLY A 19 51.34 -6.91 7.99
CA GLY A 19 52.42 -7.84 7.58
C GLY A 19 53.39 -8.16 8.72
N ASP A 20 54.69 -8.18 8.43
CA ASP A 20 55.75 -8.51 9.40
C ASP A 20 55.82 -7.58 10.62
N GLN A 21 55.22 -6.39 10.51
CA GLN A 21 55.15 -5.40 11.60
C GLN A 21 53.84 -5.50 12.39
N ALA A 22 52.92 -6.38 12.01
CA ALA A 22 51.64 -6.56 12.69
C ALA A 22 51.88 -7.05 14.11
N VAL A 23 51.40 -6.28 15.09
CA VAL A 23 51.69 -6.54 16.50
C VAL A 23 50.44 -6.45 17.36
N ARG A 24 50.31 -7.41 18.28
CA ARG A 24 49.20 -7.44 19.24
C ARG A 24 49.15 -6.17 20.07
N VAL A 25 48.00 -5.50 20.09
CA VAL A 25 47.77 -4.34 20.94
C VAL A 25 47.65 -4.82 22.40
N SER A 26 48.74 -4.63 23.15
CA SER A 26 48.86 -4.99 24.57
C SER A 26 49.08 -3.74 25.43
N VAL A 27 48.69 -3.83 26.72
CA VAL A 27 48.86 -2.72 27.68
C VAL A 27 50.32 -2.26 27.73
N ARG A 28 51.27 -3.21 27.70
CA ARG A 28 52.71 -2.93 27.70
C ARG A 28 53.13 -2.10 26.49
N ARG A 29 52.78 -2.52 25.27
CA ARG A 29 53.17 -1.83 24.03
C ARG A 29 52.53 -0.46 23.90
N VAL A 30 51.26 -0.33 24.31
CA VAL A 30 50.59 0.97 24.35
C VAL A 30 51.31 1.89 25.33
N ARG A 31 51.60 1.40 26.54
CA ARG A 31 52.33 2.17 27.56
C ARG A 31 53.70 2.63 27.11
N ASP A 32 54.45 1.75 26.44
CA ASP A 32 55.82 2.06 26.00
C ASP A 32 55.85 3.19 24.93
N LYS A 33 54.73 3.41 24.21
CA LYS A 33 54.58 4.50 23.24
C LYS A 33 53.87 5.76 23.78
N LEU A 34 53.36 5.74 25.02
CA LEU A 34 52.74 6.94 25.63
C LEU A 34 53.81 7.98 26.00
N ARG A 35 53.50 9.27 25.83
CA ARG A 35 54.41 10.36 26.24
C ARG A 35 54.68 10.36 27.74
N ARG A 36 53.65 10.07 28.54
CA ARG A 36 53.76 9.88 29.99
C ARG A 36 53.52 8.40 30.30
N LYS A 37 54.58 7.69 30.70
CA LYS A 37 54.52 6.27 31.09
C LYS A 37 53.70 6.11 32.37
N GLY A 38 52.37 6.09 32.24
CA GLY A 38 51.46 5.89 33.36
C GLY A 38 51.54 4.48 33.93
N SER A 39 50.85 4.27 35.06
CA SER A 39 50.74 2.95 35.68
C SER A 39 49.97 1.98 34.78
N PHE A 40 50.29 0.69 34.86
CA PHE A 40 49.53 -0.36 34.17
C PHE A 40 48.05 -0.35 34.56
N SER A 41 47.77 -0.04 35.84
CA SER A 41 46.40 0.07 36.38
C SER A 41 45.61 1.22 35.76
N ASP A 42 46.28 2.27 35.27
CA ASP A 42 45.63 3.41 34.61
C ASP A 42 45.33 3.13 33.13
N VAL A 43 46.25 2.43 32.44
CA VAL A 43 46.15 2.16 30.98
C VAL A 43 45.21 0.99 30.70
N GLY A 44 45.21 -0.03 31.55
CA GLY A 44 44.44 -1.27 31.38
C GLY A 44 42.94 -1.04 31.14
N PRO A 45 42.21 -0.34 32.04
CA PRO A 45 40.79 -0.09 31.88
C PRO A 45 40.46 0.73 30.63
N LYS A 46 41.27 1.76 30.31
CA LYS A 46 41.08 2.58 29.11
C LYS A 46 41.29 1.76 27.83
N LEU A 47 42.30 0.90 27.79
CA LEU A 47 42.53 0.01 26.66
C LEU A 47 41.43 -1.05 26.53
N ALA A 48 40.86 -1.55 27.63
CA ALA A 48 39.72 -2.47 27.59
C ALA A 48 38.49 -1.82 26.93
N VAL A 49 38.18 -0.56 27.29
CA VAL A 49 37.11 0.21 26.64
C VAL A 49 37.40 0.41 25.15
N TRP A 50 38.65 0.68 24.76
CA TRP A 50 39.02 0.76 23.34
C TRP A 50 38.80 -0.57 22.61
N LYS A 51 39.21 -1.70 23.21
CA LYS A 51 39.03 -3.04 22.62
C LYS A 51 37.56 -3.37 22.39
N ALA A 52 36.70 -3.06 23.36
CA ALA A 52 35.26 -3.23 23.23
C ALA A 52 34.67 -2.31 22.14
N ALA A 53 35.00 -1.02 22.17
CA ALA A 53 34.46 -0.04 21.23
C ALA A 53 34.88 -0.32 19.77
N ARG A 54 36.05 -0.92 19.55
CA ARG A 54 36.57 -1.24 18.21
C ARG A 54 36.42 -2.71 17.83
N ASN A 55 35.75 -3.51 18.66
CA ASN A 55 35.64 -4.96 18.55
C ASN A 55 36.98 -5.62 18.19
N TYR A 56 38.05 -5.22 18.89
CA TYR A 56 39.41 -5.65 18.56
C TYR A 56 39.61 -7.12 18.92
N GLN A 57 39.77 -7.97 17.91
CA GLN A 57 39.99 -9.41 18.08
C GLN A 57 41.38 -9.78 17.56
N PRO A 58 42.40 -9.85 18.44
CA PRO A 58 43.80 -10.01 18.02
C PRO A 58 44.04 -11.32 17.27
N VAL A 59 43.27 -12.38 17.54
CA VAL A 59 43.40 -13.66 16.83
C VAL A 59 42.98 -13.51 15.37
N ILE A 60 41.91 -12.76 15.10
CA ILE A 60 41.40 -12.54 13.74
C ILE A 60 42.28 -11.54 12.97
N GLU A 61 42.79 -10.52 13.64
CA GLU A 61 43.56 -9.45 12.98
C GLU A 61 45.05 -9.76 12.76
N LEU A 62 45.63 -10.68 13.54
CA LEU A 62 47.03 -11.09 13.40
C LEU A 62 47.20 -12.39 12.61
N MET A 63 46.18 -13.24 12.57
CA MET A 63 46.18 -14.34 11.63
C MET A 63 45.68 -13.80 10.30
N GLU A 64 46.58 -13.72 9.32
CA GLU A 64 46.17 -13.63 7.93
C GLU A 64 45.12 -14.73 7.69
N LEU A 65 43.98 -14.34 7.11
CA LEU A 65 42.91 -15.30 6.81
C LEU A 65 43.53 -16.41 5.96
N PRO A 66 43.32 -17.69 6.30
CA PRO A 66 43.79 -18.78 5.45
C PRO A 66 43.34 -18.55 4.00
N ASP A 67 44.24 -18.72 3.03
CA ASP A 67 43.98 -18.44 1.61
C ASP A 67 42.65 -19.05 1.11
N ALA A 68 42.31 -20.22 1.62
CA ALA A 68 41.05 -20.91 1.33
C ALA A 68 39.80 -20.11 1.76
N LEU A 69 39.85 -19.44 2.92
CA LEU A 69 38.78 -18.57 3.42
C LEU A 69 38.73 -17.25 2.66
N GLN A 70 39.88 -16.65 2.35
CA GLN A 70 39.94 -15.43 1.54
C GLN A 70 39.34 -15.68 0.15
N LYS A 71 39.70 -16.81 -0.48
CA LYS A 71 39.12 -17.22 -1.76
C LYS A 71 37.61 -17.43 -1.67
N ARG A 72 37.12 -18.15 -0.66
CA ARG A 72 35.67 -18.34 -0.46
C ARG A 72 34.90 -17.04 -0.24
N LEU A 73 35.46 -16.11 0.54
CA LEU A 73 34.86 -14.79 0.73
C LEU A 73 34.86 -13.96 -0.55
N GLY A 74 35.93 -14.07 -1.36
CA GLY A 74 36.00 -13.46 -2.69
C GLY A 74 34.95 -14.03 -3.65
N ASP A 75 34.83 -15.36 -3.71
CA ASP A 75 33.84 -16.05 -4.54
C ASP A 75 32.41 -15.69 -4.11
N PHE A 76 32.15 -15.65 -2.79
CA PHE A 76 30.86 -15.21 -2.25
C PHE A 76 30.57 -13.74 -2.59
N GLY A 77 31.54 -12.85 -2.41
CA GLY A 77 31.39 -11.44 -2.76
C GLY A 77 31.11 -11.22 -4.24
N LYS A 78 31.77 -11.99 -5.11
CA LYS A 78 31.51 -11.98 -6.55
C LYS A 78 30.09 -12.46 -6.86
N ALA A 79 29.67 -13.60 -6.31
CA ALA A 79 28.32 -14.13 -6.52
C ALA A 79 27.23 -13.15 -6.04
N LEU A 80 27.46 -12.48 -4.91
CA LEU A 80 26.56 -11.45 -4.40
C LEU A 80 26.49 -10.24 -5.35
N LEU A 81 27.63 -9.78 -5.87
CA LEU A 81 27.68 -8.67 -6.81
C LEU A 81 26.94 -9.02 -8.12
N ASP A 82 27.15 -10.23 -8.64
CA ASP A 82 26.50 -10.73 -9.85
C ASP A 82 24.97 -10.79 -9.68
N GLU A 83 24.48 -11.25 -8.51
CA GLU A 83 23.04 -11.29 -8.20
C GLU A 83 22.45 -9.87 -8.07
N VAL A 84 23.16 -8.95 -7.41
CA VAL A 84 22.72 -7.55 -7.31
C VAL A 84 22.64 -6.90 -8.69
N GLN A 85 23.65 -7.10 -9.55
CA GLN A 85 23.63 -6.60 -10.92
C GLN A 85 22.49 -7.21 -11.75
N ALA A 86 22.23 -8.51 -11.61
CA ALA A 86 21.11 -9.17 -12.27
C ALA A 86 19.76 -8.62 -11.81
N ASN A 87 19.62 -8.33 -10.51
CA ASN A 87 18.42 -7.73 -9.96
C ASN A 87 18.21 -6.29 -10.45
N GLU A 88 19.26 -5.46 -10.48
CA GLU A 88 19.17 -4.11 -11.04
C GLU A 88 18.78 -4.12 -12.52
N SER A 89 19.33 -5.04 -13.32
CA SER A 89 18.94 -5.19 -14.72
C SER A 89 17.47 -5.55 -14.87
N ARG A 90 16.96 -6.48 -14.04
CA ARG A 90 15.53 -6.82 -13.99
C ARG A 90 14.66 -5.61 -13.66
N VAL A 91 15.07 -4.80 -12.70
CA VAL A 91 14.34 -3.56 -12.33
C VAL A 91 14.35 -2.56 -13.49
N ARG A 92 15.51 -2.30 -14.11
CA ARG A 92 15.62 -1.37 -15.25
C ARG A 92 14.79 -1.83 -16.46
N ASP A 93 14.73 -3.13 -16.72
CA ASP A 93 13.92 -3.67 -17.82
C ASP A 93 12.41 -3.54 -17.50
N GLY A 94 12.02 -3.76 -16.25
CA GLY A 94 10.66 -3.48 -15.78
C GLY A 94 10.27 -2.00 -15.91
N GLU A 95 11.18 -1.08 -15.55
CA GLU A 95 10.98 0.36 -15.71
C GLU A 95 10.81 0.73 -17.19
N ARG A 96 11.65 0.20 -18.09
CA ARG A 96 11.52 0.44 -19.54
C ARG A 96 10.17 -0.04 -20.08
N ALA A 97 9.73 -1.23 -19.70
CA ALA A 97 8.43 -1.75 -20.11
C ALA A 97 7.28 -0.85 -19.62
N ASN A 98 7.35 -0.37 -18.37
CA ASN A 98 6.36 0.57 -17.83
C ASN A 98 6.36 1.89 -18.61
N PHE A 99 7.53 2.46 -18.91
CA PHE A 99 7.61 3.67 -19.72
C PHE A 99 7.05 3.49 -21.13
N GLU A 100 7.20 2.32 -21.74
CA GLU A 100 6.59 2.02 -23.04
C GLU A 100 5.07 1.98 -22.97
N VAL A 101 4.51 1.38 -21.92
CA VAL A 101 3.06 1.37 -21.65
C VAL A 101 2.54 2.80 -21.43
N GLU A 102 3.24 3.61 -20.62
CA GLU A 102 2.88 5.01 -20.40
C GLU A 102 2.92 5.81 -21.70
N ARG A 103 3.97 5.65 -22.51
CA ARG A 103 4.07 6.33 -23.81
C ARG A 103 2.95 5.93 -24.77
N ALA A 104 2.54 4.67 -24.76
CA ALA A 104 1.41 4.20 -25.55
C ALA A 104 0.11 4.86 -25.09
N ALA A 105 -0.15 4.88 -23.78
CA ALA A 105 -1.33 5.53 -23.19
C ALA A 105 -1.36 7.05 -23.46
N PHE A 106 -0.21 7.73 -23.41
CA PHE A 106 -0.12 9.15 -23.76
C PHE A 106 -0.42 9.41 -25.23
N ARG A 107 0.00 8.52 -26.14
CA ARG A 107 -0.33 8.65 -27.57
C ARG A 107 -1.82 8.47 -27.80
N GLU A 108 -2.44 7.47 -27.19
CA GLU A 108 -3.89 7.25 -27.27
C GLU A 108 -4.66 8.48 -26.77
N MET A 109 -4.24 9.08 -25.65
CA MET A 109 -4.85 10.32 -25.15
C MET A 109 -4.68 11.51 -26.11
N LEU A 110 -3.54 11.62 -26.79
CA LEU A 110 -3.32 12.66 -27.80
C LEU A 110 -4.19 12.43 -29.04
N ASP A 111 -4.35 11.18 -29.47
CA ASP A 111 -5.21 10.82 -30.59
C ASP A 111 -6.69 11.11 -30.26
N GLU A 112 -7.14 10.77 -29.05
CA GLU A 112 -8.48 11.14 -28.54
C GLU A 112 -8.68 12.65 -28.52
N ALA A 113 -7.71 13.40 -27.99
CA ALA A 113 -7.76 14.86 -27.96
C ALA A 113 -7.82 15.43 -29.39
N GLY A 114 -7.05 14.88 -30.33
CA GLY A 114 -7.09 15.23 -31.75
C GLY A 114 -8.50 15.05 -32.34
N MET A 115 -9.13 13.90 -32.12
CA MET A 115 -10.50 13.66 -32.57
C MET A 115 -11.51 14.65 -31.97
N THR A 116 -11.34 15.05 -30.70
CA THR A 116 -12.22 16.06 -30.10
C THR A 116 -12.05 17.44 -30.71
N VAL A 117 -10.81 17.80 -31.08
CA VAL A 117 -10.52 19.05 -31.79
C VAL A 117 -11.19 19.03 -33.16
N ASP A 118 -11.05 17.94 -33.94
CA ASP A 118 -11.69 17.81 -35.25
C ASP A 118 -13.21 17.98 -35.18
N VAL A 119 -13.86 17.39 -34.17
CA VAL A 119 -15.31 17.52 -33.94
C VAL A 119 -15.70 18.97 -33.60
N LEU A 120 -14.91 19.64 -32.76
CA LEU A 120 -15.14 21.03 -32.40
C LEU A 120 -14.93 21.97 -33.59
N GLU A 121 -13.89 21.74 -34.40
CA GLU A 121 -13.64 22.49 -35.64
C GLU A 121 -14.79 22.34 -36.62
N ALA A 122 -15.28 21.11 -36.84
CA ALA A 122 -16.45 20.85 -37.68
C ALA A 122 -17.70 21.58 -37.17
N ARG A 123 -17.91 21.60 -35.85
CA ARG A 123 -19.02 22.34 -35.23
C ARG A 123 -18.88 23.85 -35.38
N VAL A 124 -17.67 24.38 -35.25
CA VAL A 124 -17.39 25.80 -35.47
C VAL A 124 -17.71 26.17 -36.92
N VAL A 125 -17.27 25.38 -37.90
CA VAL A 125 -17.57 25.59 -39.32
C VAL A 125 -19.08 25.55 -39.59
N ALA A 126 -19.81 24.61 -38.98
CA ALA A 126 -21.27 24.55 -39.12
C ALA A 126 -21.97 25.78 -38.51
N LEU A 127 -21.53 26.22 -37.32
CA LEU A 127 -22.07 27.40 -36.66
C LEU A 127 -21.75 28.70 -37.41
N THR A 128 -20.54 28.83 -37.97
CA THR A 128 -20.19 30.01 -38.78
C THR A 128 -21.00 30.08 -40.05
N ALA A 129 -21.20 28.94 -40.75
CA ALA A 129 -22.07 28.87 -41.93
C ALA A 129 -23.52 29.25 -41.60
N GLU A 130 -24.03 28.80 -40.44
CA GLU A 130 -25.37 29.16 -39.98
C GLU A 130 -25.49 30.66 -39.64
N VAL A 131 -24.49 31.24 -38.98
CA VAL A 131 -24.44 32.69 -38.73
C VAL A 131 -24.40 33.47 -40.03
N GLU A 132 -23.64 33.02 -41.03
CA GLU A 132 -23.64 33.65 -42.37
C GLU A 132 -24.99 33.54 -43.07
N ARG A 133 -25.66 32.39 -42.97
CA ARG A 133 -27.01 32.18 -43.50
C ARG A 133 -28.01 33.13 -42.85
N LEU A 134 -27.98 33.25 -41.53
CA LEU A 134 -28.83 34.18 -40.77
C LEU A 134 -28.53 35.65 -41.11
N ARG A 135 -27.26 36.02 -41.30
CA ARG A 135 -26.89 37.36 -41.75
C ARG A 135 -27.41 37.67 -43.16
N LYS A 136 -27.35 36.71 -44.09
CA LYS A 136 -27.87 36.87 -45.46
C LYS A 136 -29.41 36.91 -45.49
N GLY A 137 -30.08 36.08 -44.69
CA GLY A 137 -31.54 36.08 -44.56
C GLY A 137 -32.08 37.34 -43.88
N GLY A 138 -31.38 37.85 -42.85
CA GLY A 138 -31.73 39.12 -42.22
C GLY A 138 -31.47 40.35 -43.10
N ALA A 139 -30.49 40.28 -44.01
CA ALA A 139 -30.19 41.35 -44.97
C ALA A 139 -31.19 41.43 -46.15
N THR A 140 -32.04 40.41 -46.35
CA THR A 140 -33.08 40.43 -47.40
C THR A 140 -34.46 40.85 -46.87
N GLU A 141 -34.70 40.76 -45.56
CA GLU A 141 -35.91 41.34 -44.94
C GLU A 141 -35.82 42.87 -44.78
N THR A 142 -34.62 43.46 -44.78
CA THR A 142 -34.38 44.89 -44.42
C THR A 142 -34.46 45.91 -45.57
N SER A 143 -35.03 45.58 -46.74
CA SER A 143 -35.16 46.53 -47.86
C SER A 143 -36.58 46.96 -48.24
N GLU A 144 -37.62 46.38 -47.63
CA GLU A 144 -39.00 46.85 -47.82
C GLU A 144 -39.74 46.94 -46.49
N SER A 145 -39.33 47.86 -45.61
CA SER A 145 -40.25 48.29 -44.55
C SER A 145 -39.83 49.61 -43.92
N SER A 146 -40.46 50.69 -44.39
CA SER A 146 -40.48 51.95 -43.68
C SER A 146 -41.82 52.02 -42.94
N ALA A 147 -41.77 52.29 -41.63
CA ALA A 147 -42.89 52.45 -40.70
C ALA A 147 -43.65 51.19 -40.24
N GLU A 148 -43.83 50.15 -41.06
CA GLU A 148 -44.41 48.87 -40.58
C GLU A 148 -43.40 48.03 -39.78
N GLU A 149 -42.12 48.02 -40.16
CA GLU A 149 -41.05 47.32 -39.44
C GLU A 149 -40.85 47.85 -38.03
N ASP A 150 -41.01 49.14 -37.76
CA ASP A 150 -40.86 49.66 -36.39
C ASP A 150 -41.98 49.12 -35.48
N THR A 151 -43.19 48.93 -36.02
CA THR A 151 -44.30 48.31 -35.28
C THR A 151 -44.17 46.78 -35.17
N GLU A 152 -43.60 46.12 -36.18
CA GLU A 152 -43.34 44.69 -36.19
C GLU A 152 -42.11 44.34 -35.34
N ILE A 153 -41.11 45.22 -35.24
CA ILE A 153 -39.95 45.11 -34.35
C ILE A 153 -40.38 45.30 -32.90
N LEU A 154 -41.29 46.24 -32.62
CA LEU A 154 -41.89 46.36 -31.28
C LEU A 154 -42.74 45.12 -30.94
N ARG A 155 -43.50 44.55 -31.88
CA ARG A 155 -44.21 43.26 -31.67
C ARG A 155 -43.26 42.08 -31.53
N ARG A 156 -42.22 41.96 -32.35
CA ARG A 156 -41.20 40.91 -32.27
C ARG A 156 -40.40 41.03 -30.98
N ARG A 157 -40.08 42.25 -30.52
CA ARG A 157 -39.45 42.50 -29.22
C ARG A 157 -40.37 42.14 -28.07
N ASP A 158 -41.65 42.44 -28.16
CA ASP A 158 -42.64 42.10 -27.13
C ASP A 158 -42.98 40.59 -27.11
N VAL A 159 -42.92 39.91 -28.26
CA VAL A 159 -43.00 38.44 -28.40
C VAL A 159 -41.70 37.77 -27.97
N TRP A 160 -40.55 38.38 -28.21
CA TRP A 160 -39.26 37.88 -27.77
C TRP A 160 -39.04 38.12 -26.27
N GLU A 161 -39.49 39.22 -25.70
CA GLU A 161 -39.53 39.49 -24.25
C GLU A 161 -40.55 38.58 -23.56
N ARG A 162 -41.73 38.33 -24.16
CA ARG A 162 -42.65 37.26 -23.70
C ARG A 162 -42.06 35.86 -23.86
N GLY A 163 -41.27 35.61 -24.90
CA GLY A 163 -40.58 34.34 -25.15
C GLY A 163 -39.34 34.15 -24.27
N VAL A 164 -38.66 35.22 -23.85
CA VAL A 164 -37.63 35.22 -22.81
C VAL A 164 -38.29 35.01 -21.46
N GLY A 165 -39.44 35.63 -21.19
CA GLY A 165 -40.28 35.36 -20.02
C GLY A 165 -40.74 33.90 -19.95
N LEU A 166 -41.19 33.32 -21.08
CA LEU A 166 -41.59 31.91 -21.16
C LEU A 166 -40.38 30.97 -21.08
N ARG A 167 -39.22 31.31 -21.67
CA ARG A 167 -37.97 30.53 -21.54
C ARG A 167 -37.36 30.63 -20.16
N THR A 168 -37.42 31.79 -19.49
CA THR A 168 -37.00 31.94 -18.09
C THR A 168 -37.99 31.31 -17.13
N LEU A 169 -39.29 31.24 -17.46
CA LEU A 169 -40.28 30.44 -16.71
C LEU A 169 -40.12 28.93 -16.94
N MET A 170 -39.80 28.49 -18.16
CA MET A 170 -39.50 27.09 -18.47
C MET A 170 -38.15 26.67 -17.89
N ALA A 171 -37.14 27.54 -17.91
CA ALA A 171 -35.86 27.34 -17.24
C ALA A 171 -36.03 27.36 -15.72
N ARG A 172 -36.82 28.28 -15.14
CA ARG A 172 -37.18 28.24 -13.71
C ARG A 172 -37.97 26.99 -13.34
N LYS A 173 -38.95 26.57 -14.15
CA LYS A 173 -39.68 25.30 -13.92
C LYS A 173 -38.80 24.07 -14.13
N ARG A 174 -37.79 24.12 -14.99
CA ARG A 174 -36.80 23.05 -15.17
C ARG A 174 -35.79 23.01 -14.02
N ASP A 175 -35.28 24.16 -13.60
CA ASP A 175 -34.42 24.33 -12.42
C ASP A 175 -35.16 23.99 -11.12
N GLU A 176 -36.49 24.23 -11.04
CA GLU A 176 -37.34 23.78 -9.94
C GLU A 176 -37.65 22.26 -10.01
N MET A 177 -37.67 21.66 -11.20
CA MET A 177 -37.91 20.21 -11.37
C MET A 177 -36.64 19.37 -11.23
N VAL A 178 -35.46 19.93 -11.54
CA VAL A 178 -34.16 19.28 -11.33
C VAL A 178 -33.56 19.86 -10.06
N GLY A 179 -34.14 19.50 -8.92
CA GLY A 179 -33.55 19.83 -7.64
C GLY A 179 -32.10 19.28 -7.55
N PRO A 180 -31.22 19.88 -6.74
CA PRO A 180 -29.87 19.37 -6.50
C PRO A 180 -29.86 17.88 -6.12
N ASP A 181 -30.93 17.42 -5.46
CA ASP A 181 -31.17 16.02 -5.11
C ASP A 181 -31.25 15.09 -6.33
N ALA A 182 -31.75 15.56 -7.48
CA ALA A 182 -31.85 14.77 -8.72
C ALA A 182 -30.47 14.54 -9.36
N GLN A 183 -29.61 15.57 -9.31
CA GLN A 183 -28.21 15.47 -9.76
C GLN A 183 -27.40 14.55 -8.85
N GLU A 184 -27.58 14.65 -7.53
CA GLU A 184 -26.91 13.75 -6.59
C GLU A 184 -27.38 12.30 -6.75
N ALA A 185 -28.70 12.08 -6.91
CA ALA A 185 -29.26 10.75 -7.14
C ALA A 185 -28.74 10.12 -8.44
N PHE A 186 -28.60 10.92 -9.50
CA PHE A 186 -27.97 10.50 -10.74
C PHE A 186 -26.52 10.06 -10.52
N TRP A 187 -25.71 10.91 -9.88
CA TRP A 187 -24.30 10.59 -9.63
C TRP A 187 -24.10 9.38 -8.73
N LYS A 188 -24.98 9.19 -7.75
CA LYS A 188 -24.97 7.99 -6.90
C LYS A 188 -25.26 6.72 -7.71
N SER A 189 -26.11 6.82 -8.71
CA SER A 189 -26.39 5.69 -9.64
C SER A 189 -25.17 5.38 -10.50
N VAL A 190 -24.53 6.41 -11.06
CA VAL A 190 -23.29 6.26 -11.85
C VAL A 190 -22.16 5.66 -11.01
N GLU A 191 -21.96 6.16 -9.78
CA GLU A 191 -20.97 5.64 -8.84
C GLU A 191 -21.16 4.14 -8.55
N THR A 192 -22.41 3.74 -8.32
CA THR A 192 -22.74 2.34 -8.01
C THR A 192 -22.38 1.42 -9.17
N GLU A 193 -22.71 1.82 -10.40
CA GLU A 193 -22.38 1.04 -11.61
C GLU A 193 -20.89 1.03 -11.92
N VAL A 194 -20.19 2.17 -11.76
CA VAL A 194 -18.74 2.22 -11.95
C VAL A 194 -18.04 1.26 -10.98
N LEU A 195 -18.42 1.27 -9.69
CA LEU A 195 -17.85 0.36 -8.70
C LEU A 195 -18.16 -1.11 -9.03
N ALA A 196 -19.37 -1.42 -9.51
CA ALA A 196 -19.73 -2.77 -9.92
C ALA A 196 -18.89 -3.23 -11.12
N LEU A 197 -18.71 -2.38 -12.13
CA LEU A 197 -17.87 -2.65 -13.30
C LEU A 197 -16.41 -2.88 -12.90
N LEU A 198 -15.86 -2.03 -12.05
CA LEU A 198 -14.49 -2.14 -11.57
C LEU A 198 -14.25 -3.42 -10.75
N ARG A 199 -15.21 -3.84 -9.93
CA ARG A 199 -15.12 -5.12 -9.19
C ARG A 199 -15.23 -6.33 -10.12
N GLY A 200 -16.08 -6.26 -11.15
CA GLY A 200 -16.31 -7.39 -12.06
C GLY A 200 -15.23 -7.55 -13.12
N ARG A 201 -14.65 -6.45 -13.61
CA ARG A 201 -13.71 -6.44 -14.76
C ARG A 201 -12.29 -6.00 -14.39
N GLY A 202 -12.08 -5.48 -13.19
CA GLY A 202 -10.78 -5.02 -12.71
C GLY A 202 -10.48 -3.55 -13.07
N PRO A 203 -9.18 -3.15 -13.03
CA PRO A 203 -8.74 -1.78 -13.30
C PRO A 203 -9.03 -1.29 -14.73
N MET A 204 -9.75 -0.17 -14.87
CA MET A 204 -10.15 0.37 -16.19
C MET A 204 -9.95 1.89 -16.30
N PRO A 205 -9.61 2.43 -17.48
CA PRO A 205 -9.60 3.86 -17.74
C PRO A 205 -11.03 4.44 -17.81
N ALA A 206 -11.16 5.76 -17.68
CA ALA A 206 -12.46 6.44 -17.69
C ALA A 206 -13.23 6.27 -19.02
N GLY A 207 -12.55 6.18 -20.16
CA GLY A 207 -13.18 5.95 -21.47
C GLY A 207 -13.88 4.58 -21.55
N ASP A 208 -13.19 3.53 -21.11
CA ASP A 208 -13.75 2.17 -21.05
C ASP A 208 -14.90 2.09 -20.05
N LEU A 209 -14.77 2.77 -18.90
CA LEU A 209 -15.85 2.86 -17.92
C LEU A 209 -17.10 3.51 -18.53
N LEU A 210 -16.94 4.65 -19.21
CA LEU A 210 -18.06 5.34 -19.85
C LEU A 210 -18.75 4.47 -20.90
N SER A 211 -17.95 3.76 -21.72
CA SER A 211 -18.46 2.88 -22.78
C SER A 211 -19.15 1.63 -22.23
N ALA A 212 -18.77 1.19 -21.03
CA ALA A 212 -19.36 0.05 -20.34
C ALA A 212 -20.59 0.39 -19.49
N LEU A 213 -20.90 1.68 -19.29
CA LEU A 213 -22.09 2.09 -18.52
C LEU A 213 -23.38 1.71 -19.25
N PRO A 214 -24.46 1.37 -18.52
CA PRO A 214 -25.77 1.12 -19.10
C PRO A 214 -26.28 2.32 -19.92
N ALA A 215 -26.82 2.05 -21.12
CA ALA A 215 -27.38 3.08 -22.00
C ALA A 215 -28.49 3.91 -21.31
N SER A 216 -29.22 3.32 -20.36
CA SER A 216 -30.22 4.02 -19.55
C SER A 216 -29.62 5.13 -18.68
N LEU A 217 -28.40 4.97 -18.17
CA LEU A 217 -27.70 6.02 -17.41
C LEU A 217 -27.13 7.09 -18.33
N LEU A 218 -26.59 6.71 -19.49
CA LEU A 218 -26.10 7.67 -20.48
C LEU A 218 -27.23 8.58 -20.97
N ASN A 219 -28.39 8.01 -21.27
CA ASN A 219 -29.58 8.76 -21.70
C ASN A 219 -30.11 9.67 -20.58
N ARG A 220 -30.15 9.17 -19.33
CA ARG A 220 -30.54 9.99 -18.18
C ARG A 220 -29.62 11.18 -17.95
N GLY A 221 -28.33 11.09 -18.28
CA GLY A 221 -27.41 12.23 -18.17
C GLY A 221 -27.85 13.42 -19.03
N ALA A 222 -28.43 13.15 -20.21
CA ALA A 222 -28.98 14.19 -21.07
C ALA A 222 -30.21 14.88 -20.44
N ASP A 223 -31.03 14.12 -19.69
CA ASP A 223 -32.23 14.63 -19.03
C ASP A 223 -31.93 15.53 -17.82
N VAL A 224 -30.74 15.39 -17.22
CA VAL A 224 -30.27 16.20 -16.07
C VAL A 224 -29.33 17.34 -16.53
N GLU A 225 -29.35 17.67 -17.83
CA GLU A 225 -28.51 18.71 -18.45
C GLU A 225 -26.99 18.52 -18.23
N MET A 226 -26.56 17.28 -17.95
CA MET A 226 -25.18 16.92 -17.70
C MET A 226 -24.79 15.72 -18.57
N PRO A 227 -24.42 15.95 -19.85
CA PRO A 227 -23.94 14.87 -20.69
C PRO A 227 -22.69 14.25 -20.06
N LEU A 228 -22.78 12.94 -19.79
CA LEU A 228 -21.69 12.12 -19.29
C LEU A 228 -20.58 12.06 -20.36
N SER A 229 -19.59 12.93 -20.23
CA SER A 229 -18.35 12.88 -21.03
C SER A 229 -17.24 12.19 -20.25
N VAL A 230 -16.21 11.71 -20.97
CA VAL A 230 -15.04 11.07 -20.35
C VAL A 230 -14.37 12.02 -19.35
N GLY A 231 -14.24 13.30 -19.71
CA GLY A 231 -13.67 14.32 -18.84
C GLY A 231 -14.47 14.54 -17.56
N TRP A 232 -15.80 14.62 -17.65
CA TRP A 232 -16.68 14.78 -16.49
C TRP A 232 -16.65 13.56 -15.58
N LEU A 233 -16.69 12.36 -16.16
CA LEU A 233 -16.59 11.12 -15.39
C LEU A 233 -15.25 11.05 -14.65
N ARG A 234 -14.14 11.35 -15.33
CA ARG A 234 -12.80 11.37 -14.72
C ARG A 234 -12.70 12.38 -13.58
N TYR A 235 -13.18 13.61 -13.81
CA TYR A 235 -13.23 14.64 -12.77
C TYR A 235 -14.01 14.16 -11.54
N ARG A 236 -15.20 13.60 -11.75
CA ARG A 236 -16.04 13.11 -10.66
C ARG A 236 -15.41 11.97 -9.88
N LEU A 237 -14.79 11.00 -10.56
CA LEU A 237 -14.09 9.89 -9.91
C LEU A 237 -12.92 10.38 -9.07
N ARG A 238 -12.17 11.39 -9.53
CA ARG A 238 -11.10 12.01 -8.74
C ARG A 238 -11.64 12.74 -7.51
N SER A 239 -12.71 13.51 -7.65
CA SER A 239 -13.37 14.13 -6.49
C SER A 239 -13.85 13.10 -5.46
N MET A 240 -14.24 11.90 -5.90
CA MET A 240 -14.57 10.80 -4.98
C MET A 240 -13.34 10.27 -4.24
N ILE A 241 -12.20 10.12 -4.92
CA ILE A 241 -10.92 9.72 -4.30
C ILE A 241 -10.54 10.75 -3.22
N GLU A 242 -10.63 12.04 -3.54
CA GLU A 242 -10.34 13.14 -2.59
C GLU A 242 -11.29 13.13 -1.39
N ALA A 243 -12.55 12.73 -1.58
CA ALA A 243 -13.53 12.57 -0.52
C ALA A 243 -13.36 11.28 0.31
N GLY A 244 -12.30 10.49 0.06
CA GLY A 244 -12.01 9.26 0.80
C GLY A 244 -12.94 8.09 0.46
N LYS A 245 -13.57 8.12 -0.72
CA LYS A 245 -14.38 6.98 -1.21
C LYS A 245 -13.47 5.81 -1.65
N PRO A 246 -14.00 4.58 -1.75
CA PRO A 246 -13.22 3.36 -2.04
C PRO A 246 -12.78 3.28 -3.52
N LEU A 247 -11.99 4.24 -3.96
CA LEU A 247 -11.47 4.33 -5.32
C LEU A 247 -10.04 4.88 -5.27
N THR A 248 -9.19 4.43 -6.19
CA THR A 248 -7.84 4.98 -6.39
C THR A 248 -7.52 5.01 -7.88
N GLU A 249 -6.62 5.89 -8.31
CA GLU A 249 -6.13 5.97 -9.70
C GLU A 249 -4.70 5.45 -9.74
N MET A 250 -4.46 4.33 -10.43
CA MET A 250 -3.15 3.72 -10.64
C MET A 250 -2.85 3.67 -12.14
N ASN A 251 -1.76 4.33 -12.57
CA ASN A 251 -1.32 4.37 -13.97
C ASN A 251 -2.44 4.81 -14.95
N GLY A 252 -3.22 5.83 -14.56
CA GLY A 252 -4.34 6.34 -15.36
C GLY A 252 -5.59 5.45 -15.39
N ARG A 253 -5.61 4.35 -14.63
CA ARG A 253 -6.75 3.44 -14.49
C ARG A 253 -7.36 3.58 -13.11
N PHE A 254 -8.68 3.52 -13.03
CA PHE A 254 -9.39 3.51 -11.77
C PHE A 254 -9.46 2.09 -11.22
N VAL A 255 -9.16 1.95 -9.94
CA VAL A 255 -9.17 0.69 -9.19
C VAL A 255 -10.11 0.88 -8.00
N PRO A 256 -11.03 -0.06 -7.73
CA PRO A 256 -11.77 0.00 -6.50
C PRO A 256 -10.76 -0.23 -5.37
N VAL A 257 -10.68 0.69 -4.42
CA VAL A 257 -10.01 0.38 -3.16
C VAL A 257 -10.96 -0.60 -2.51
N GLU A 258 -10.65 -1.90 -2.60
CA GLU A 258 -11.33 -2.88 -1.79
C GLU A 258 -11.31 -2.33 -0.36
N PRO A 259 -12.47 -2.18 0.30
CA PRO A 259 -12.46 -1.82 1.71
C PRO A 259 -11.57 -2.87 2.33
N ASP A 260 -10.41 -2.43 2.80
CA ASP A 260 -9.40 -3.28 3.40
C ASP A 260 -10.18 -4.24 4.30
N PRO A 261 -10.26 -5.55 3.98
CA PRO A 261 -11.06 -6.47 4.75
C PRO A 261 -10.55 -6.30 6.17
N ALA A 262 -11.37 -5.66 7.02
CA ALA A 262 -10.96 -4.93 8.22
C ALA A 262 -9.64 -5.49 8.73
N PRO A 263 -8.53 -4.73 8.59
CA PRO A 263 -7.22 -5.25 8.23
C PRO A 263 -7.12 -6.67 8.73
N LEU A 264 -7.13 -7.65 7.81
CA LEU A 264 -6.61 -8.97 8.13
C LEU A 264 -5.25 -8.63 8.71
N GLN A 265 -5.19 -8.54 10.04
CA GLN A 265 -3.96 -8.36 10.78
C GLN A 265 -3.11 -9.39 10.09
N GLU A 266 -2.08 -8.94 9.38
CA GLU A 266 -1.06 -9.83 8.88
C GLU A 266 -0.86 -10.75 10.07
N VAL A 267 -1.27 -12.01 9.89
CA VAL A 267 -0.99 -13.02 10.90
C VAL A 267 0.50 -13.06 10.74
N GLU A 268 1.16 -12.20 11.51
CA GLU A 268 2.55 -12.19 11.79
C GLU A 268 2.80 -13.65 12.00
N ILE A 269 3.44 -14.28 11.01
CA ILE A 269 3.82 -15.68 11.11
C ILE A 269 4.84 -15.60 12.23
N ARG A 270 4.32 -15.69 13.46
CA ARG A 270 5.08 -15.63 14.67
C ARG A 270 6.11 -16.69 14.45
N SER A 271 7.37 -16.25 14.47
CA SER A 271 8.54 -17.10 14.53
C SER A 271 8.20 -18.37 15.34
N PRO A 272 8.62 -19.56 14.89
CA PRO A 272 8.28 -20.83 15.53
C PRO A 272 8.42 -20.68 17.05
N PRO A 273 7.40 -21.08 17.83
CA PRO A 273 7.28 -20.61 19.19
C PRO A 273 8.47 -21.07 20.05
N PRO A 274 8.86 -20.29 21.07
CA PRO A 274 10.16 -20.37 21.74
C PRO A 274 10.41 -21.68 22.53
N SER A 275 9.44 -22.60 22.60
CA SER A 275 9.57 -23.88 23.28
C SER A 275 8.84 -25.04 22.58
N LEU A 276 9.33 -26.27 22.79
CA LEU A 276 8.66 -27.50 22.32
C LEU A 276 7.23 -27.65 22.89
N GLY A 277 6.96 -27.10 24.08
CA GLY A 277 5.63 -27.11 24.68
C GLY A 277 4.63 -26.23 23.95
N ASP A 278 5.07 -25.08 23.43
CA ASP A 278 4.21 -24.20 22.64
C ASP A 278 3.86 -24.81 21.29
N ALA A 279 4.80 -25.51 20.66
CA ALA A 279 4.54 -26.24 19.42
C ALA A 279 3.42 -27.29 19.60
N VAL A 280 3.41 -27.99 20.75
CA VAL A 280 2.31 -28.93 21.10
C VAL A 280 0.99 -28.18 21.26
N MET A 281 0.98 -27.02 21.91
CA MET A 281 -0.25 -26.25 22.16
C MET A 281 -0.84 -25.59 20.91
N TRP A 282 0.01 -25.25 19.94
CA TRP A 282 -0.44 -24.81 18.62
C TRP A 282 -1.21 -25.91 17.86
N GLU A 283 -0.69 -27.13 17.87
CA GLU A 283 -1.36 -28.27 17.24
C GLU A 283 -2.68 -28.61 17.96
N VAL A 284 -2.70 -28.50 19.29
CA VAL A 284 -3.93 -28.60 20.09
C VAL A 284 -4.96 -27.53 19.66
N ARG A 285 -4.53 -26.27 19.49
CA ARG A 285 -5.41 -25.20 19.01
C ARG A 285 -5.95 -25.50 17.61
N LYS A 286 -5.13 -26.02 16.72
CA LYS A 286 -5.55 -26.39 15.36
C LYS A 286 -6.64 -27.46 15.38
N VAL A 287 -6.46 -28.51 16.18
CA VAL A 287 -7.49 -29.55 16.36
C VAL A 287 -8.80 -28.96 16.89
N LEU A 288 -8.73 -28.02 17.84
CA LEU A 288 -9.90 -27.33 18.39
C LEU A 288 -10.61 -26.42 17.39
N LEU A 289 -9.89 -25.76 16.48
CA LEU A 289 -10.49 -24.97 15.40
C LEU A 289 -11.21 -25.86 14.39
N GLU A 290 -10.61 -26.99 14.02
CA GLU A 290 -11.18 -27.90 13.02
C GLU A 290 -12.40 -28.67 13.52
N HIS A 291 -12.44 -29.03 14.79
CA HIS A 291 -13.42 -29.97 15.35
C HIS A 291 -14.31 -29.36 16.44
N GLY A 292 -14.08 -28.10 16.80
CA GLY A 292 -14.82 -27.41 17.84
C GLY A 292 -14.43 -27.81 19.27
N PRO A 293 -15.22 -27.37 20.28
CA PRO A 293 -14.88 -27.52 21.68
C PRO A 293 -14.94 -28.97 22.17
N MET A 294 -13.86 -29.46 22.79
CA MET A 294 -13.76 -30.85 23.24
C MET A 294 -12.89 -31.02 24.50
N LYS A 295 -12.93 -32.20 25.11
CA LYS A 295 -12.14 -32.54 26.32
C LYS A 295 -10.70 -32.91 25.95
N ALA A 296 -9.75 -32.66 26.85
CA ALA A 296 -8.33 -32.96 26.61
C ALA A 296 -8.03 -34.43 26.22
N ALA A 297 -8.82 -35.38 26.72
CA ALA A 297 -8.70 -36.79 26.34
C ALA A 297 -9.02 -37.02 24.85
N GLN A 298 -10.05 -36.34 24.32
CA GLN A 298 -10.45 -36.42 22.91
C GLN A 298 -9.45 -35.70 22.01
N ILE A 299 -8.90 -34.57 22.46
CA ILE A 299 -7.81 -33.87 21.75
C ILE A 299 -6.62 -34.81 21.57
N ARG A 300 -6.23 -35.51 22.64
CA ARG A 300 -5.09 -36.44 22.64
C ARG A 300 -5.21 -37.54 21.59
N GLU A 301 -6.42 -38.01 21.31
CA GLU A 301 -6.66 -39.05 20.30
C GLU A 301 -6.57 -38.52 18.87
N ARG A 302 -6.73 -37.20 18.69
CA ARG A 302 -6.72 -36.52 17.39
C ARG A 302 -5.40 -35.83 17.06
N LEU A 303 -4.46 -35.79 18.01
CA LEU A 303 -3.15 -35.19 17.78
C LEU A 303 -2.30 -36.08 16.85
N PRO A 304 -1.54 -35.49 15.91
CA PRO A 304 -0.61 -36.25 15.06
C PRO A 304 0.49 -36.94 15.90
N LEU A 305 0.94 -38.13 15.47
CA LEU A 305 1.98 -38.90 16.18
C LEU A 305 3.27 -38.10 16.47
N ARG A 306 3.68 -37.20 15.56
CA ARG A 306 4.84 -36.30 15.77
C ARG A 306 4.70 -35.43 17.03
N VAL A 307 3.47 -35.03 17.37
CA VAL A 307 3.17 -34.23 18.55
C VAL A 307 3.27 -35.07 19.82
N HIS A 308 2.91 -36.36 19.75
CA HIS A 308 3.09 -37.29 20.85
C HIS A 308 4.58 -37.47 21.20
N GLU A 309 5.45 -37.54 20.19
CA GLU A 309 6.90 -37.61 20.41
C GLU A 309 7.47 -36.32 20.97
N ALA A 310 7.06 -35.16 20.42
CA ALA A 310 7.47 -33.85 20.94
C ALA A 310 7.04 -33.68 22.41
N ALA A 311 5.80 -34.06 22.74
CA ALA A 311 5.28 -34.04 24.10
C ALA A 311 6.06 -34.97 25.04
N LYS A 312 6.49 -36.16 24.59
CA LYS A 312 7.35 -37.06 25.39
C LYS A 312 8.75 -36.49 25.64
N ARG A 313 9.31 -35.76 24.67
CA ARG A 313 10.62 -35.09 24.82
C ARG A 313 10.55 -33.90 25.76
N HIS A 314 9.43 -33.18 25.76
CA HIS A 314 9.24 -31.98 26.56
C HIS A 314 8.72 -32.26 27.98
N TRP A 315 7.77 -33.17 28.14
CA TRP A 315 7.19 -33.55 29.42
C TRP A 315 7.55 -34.99 29.79
N LYS A 316 8.05 -35.20 31.03
CA LYS A 316 8.37 -36.53 31.56
C LYS A 316 7.19 -37.52 31.49
N ASP A 317 5.96 -37.02 31.67
CA ASP A 317 4.73 -37.82 31.63
C ASP A 317 4.03 -37.82 30.26
N GLY A 318 4.63 -37.17 29.26
CA GLY A 318 4.05 -36.95 27.93
C GLY A 318 2.66 -36.30 27.99
N LEU A 319 1.76 -36.72 27.09
CA LEU A 319 0.41 -36.16 26.98
C LEU A 319 -0.52 -36.49 28.15
N LYS A 320 -0.09 -37.27 29.16
CA LYS A 320 -0.88 -37.42 30.39
C LYS A 320 -1.04 -36.09 31.12
N ARG A 321 -0.08 -35.18 30.95
CA ARG A 321 -0.08 -33.84 31.53
C ARG A 321 -0.86 -32.80 30.71
N LEU A 322 -1.34 -33.17 29.51
CA LEU A 322 -1.97 -32.22 28.57
C LEU A 322 -3.10 -31.42 29.22
N SER A 323 -4.00 -32.06 29.98
CA SER A 323 -5.11 -31.37 30.63
C SER A 323 -4.65 -30.32 31.65
N LYS A 324 -3.58 -30.60 32.40
CA LYS A 324 -3.04 -29.66 33.39
C LYS A 324 -2.45 -28.44 32.70
N ASP A 325 -1.62 -28.67 31.68
CA ASP A 325 -0.96 -27.59 30.95
C ASP A 325 -1.96 -26.76 30.12
N MET A 326 -3.04 -27.39 29.61
CA MET A 326 -4.15 -26.67 29.02
C MET A 326 -4.87 -25.80 30.05
N SER A 327 -5.22 -26.31 31.23
CA SER A 327 -5.84 -25.46 32.26
C SER A 327 -4.97 -24.27 32.67
N GLU A 328 -3.66 -24.48 32.84
CA GLU A 328 -2.71 -23.41 33.19
C GLU A 328 -2.63 -22.33 32.10
N ARG A 329 -2.60 -22.75 30.81
CA ARG A 329 -2.51 -21.83 29.67
C ARG A 329 -3.83 -21.12 29.37
N ALA A 330 -4.95 -21.82 29.54
CA ALA A 330 -6.28 -21.22 29.44
C ALA A 330 -6.49 -20.14 30.52
N GLY A 331 -6.00 -20.38 31.74
CA GLY A 331 -6.03 -19.38 32.82
C GLY A 331 -5.19 -18.12 32.54
N ARG A 332 -4.17 -18.24 31.68
CA ARG A 332 -3.36 -17.11 31.20
C ARG A 332 -3.86 -16.51 29.87
N GLY A 333 -4.98 -16.99 29.34
CA GLY A 333 -5.56 -16.51 28.09
C GLY A 333 -4.76 -16.91 26.84
N TYR A 334 -4.00 -18.00 26.88
CA TYR A 334 -3.23 -18.48 25.73
C TYR A 334 -3.96 -19.59 24.98
N TYR A 335 -3.97 -19.49 23.64
CA TYR A 335 -4.40 -20.50 22.65
C TYR A 335 -5.89 -20.89 22.65
N PHE A 336 -6.49 -21.10 23.82
CA PHE A 336 -7.85 -21.60 24.02
C PHE A 336 -8.42 -21.11 25.35
N LYS A 337 -9.76 -21.09 25.48
CA LYS A 337 -10.49 -20.81 26.72
C LYS A 337 -11.14 -22.06 27.30
N SER A 338 -11.20 -22.15 28.63
CA SER A 338 -11.90 -23.23 29.34
C SER A 338 -13.39 -22.92 29.41
N LEU A 339 -14.25 -23.88 29.10
CA LEU A 339 -15.72 -23.73 29.15
C LEU A 339 -16.32 -24.16 30.51
N GLY A 340 -15.49 -24.50 31.50
CA GLY A 340 -15.93 -24.87 32.86
C GLY A 340 -16.41 -26.31 33.03
N ASP A 341 -16.81 -27.00 31.95
CA ASP A 341 -17.23 -28.41 31.94
C ASP A 341 -16.09 -29.40 31.61
N GLY A 342 -14.85 -28.91 31.64
CA GLY A 342 -13.65 -29.63 31.24
C GLY A 342 -13.40 -29.68 29.73
N ARG A 343 -14.22 -29.00 28.91
CA ARG A 343 -13.93 -28.74 27.50
C ARG A 343 -13.16 -27.44 27.33
N TYR A 344 -12.41 -27.39 26.23
CA TYR A 344 -11.66 -26.22 25.80
C TYR A 344 -12.13 -25.81 24.41
N ALA A 345 -12.21 -24.51 24.16
CA ALA A 345 -12.52 -23.93 22.85
C ALA A 345 -11.33 -23.08 22.36
N ALA A 346 -10.98 -23.15 21.08
CA ALA A 346 -9.93 -22.31 20.52
C ALA A 346 -10.31 -20.81 20.62
N LEU A 347 -9.31 -19.95 20.84
CA LEU A 347 -9.47 -18.50 20.70
C LEU A 347 -9.40 -18.13 19.21
N GLU A 348 -10.36 -17.34 18.71
CA GLU A 348 -10.45 -16.91 17.31
C GLU A 348 -10.06 -15.42 17.14
N GLY A 349 -9.35 -15.12 16.05
CA GLY A 349 -9.10 -13.78 15.50
C GLY A 349 -8.63 -12.72 16.50
N VAL A 350 -9.58 -12.01 17.09
CA VAL A 350 -9.36 -10.82 17.93
C VAL A 350 -9.05 -11.19 19.39
N GLU A 351 -9.54 -12.33 19.88
CA GLU A 351 -9.29 -12.78 21.26
C GLU A 351 -7.82 -13.22 21.50
N PHE A 352 -7.11 -13.58 20.43
CA PHE A 352 -5.72 -14.04 20.48
C PHE A 352 -4.70 -12.88 20.48
N ALA A 353 -5.06 -11.72 19.91
CA ALA A 353 -4.19 -10.54 19.80
C ALA A 353 -4.11 -9.72 21.10
N GLY A 354 -4.98 -9.98 22.08
CA GLY A 354 -5.24 -9.13 23.25
C GLY A 354 -4.27 -9.21 24.43
N ALA A 355 -2.99 -9.55 24.25
CA ALA A 355 -1.94 -8.83 24.99
C ALA A 355 -0.56 -9.19 24.46
N SER A 356 0.27 -8.16 24.42
CA SER A 356 1.70 -8.30 24.25
C SER A 356 2.32 -9.03 25.45
N ASP A 357 3.39 -9.80 25.21
CA ASP A 357 4.19 -10.41 26.28
C ASP A 357 4.73 -9.36 27.29
N ALA A 358 4.79 -8.08 26.88
CA ALA A 358 5.24 -6.97 27.71
C ALA A 358 4.22 -6.56 28.79
N GLU A 359 2.92 -6.74 28.57
CA GLU A 359 1.87 -6.37 29.53
C GLU A 359 1.55 -7.49 30.53
N ARG A 360 2.05 -8.71 30.33
CA ARG A 360 1.69 -9.90 31.12
C ARG A 360 2.80 -10.46 32.02
N ILE A 361 3.99 -9.83 32.03
CA ILE A 361 5.11 -10.15 32.92
C ILE A 361 5.10 -9.28 34.21
N ALA A 362 4.26 -8.24 34.27
CA ALA A 362 3.91 -7.53 35.49
C ALA A 362 2.83 -8.29 36.28
#